data_AF-A0AAV0HEJ4-F1
#
_entry.id   AF-A0AAV0HEJ4-F1
#
_cell.length_a   1.000
_cell.length_b   1.000
_cell.length_c   1.000
_cell.angle_alpha   90.00
_cell.angle_beta   90.00
_cell.angle_gamma   90.00
#
_symmetry.space_group_name_H-M   'P 1'
#
loop_
_entity.id
_entity.type
_entity.pdbx_description
1 polymer ?
#
loop_
_entity_poly.entity_id
_entity_poly.type
_entity_poly.pdbx_seq_one_letter_code
_entity_poly.pdbx_strand_id
1 'polypeptide(L)'
;MSEFEVIGSCNGLLCLSDSLYGDALYVYNPFAGKFTQLPKSEHYAGQEVVFGFGFHPRTKEYKVIKIVYYRGRGRSSGSGRPVGSRRMMSDVQILTLGSSSGWRTQPKFSHHFLRSKPGEALVNGRLHWVTRPRRCNPVRRLISFDLGDEQFREVPKPDCGGLNRCNLSLVAVRGCLGAAVYCNYGRLEIWVMKEYNVKESWVKELSIGAYMPKGLKQNVERSYKIWRTALSGRVRVLCVLENGEILLEYKSRVLVCYDGNSGRFRDLKLQGLPKWFQANVVVGCLNWIDTPIL
;
A
#
# COMPACT_ATOMS: atom_id res chain seq x y z
N MET A 1 -2.28 -24.61 2.52
CA MET A 1 -2.74 -23.53 3.44
C MET A 1 -2.72 -22.25 2.64
N SER A 2 -3.83 -21.51 2.59
CA SER A 2 -3.88 -20.18 1.98
C SER A 2 -2.84 -19.25 2.60
N GLU A 3 -2.08 -18.55 1.78
CA GLU A 3 -1.18 -17.48 2.21
C GLU A 3 -1.89 -16.15 1.94
N PHE A 4 -2.41 -15.54 3.00
CA PHE A 4 -3.14 -14.27 2.93
C PHE A 4 -2.17 -13.08 2.96
N GLU A 5 -2.33 -12.18 1.99
CA GLU A 5 -1.69 -10.87 1.95
C GLU A 5 -2.69 -9.79 2.38
N VAL A 6 -2.30 -8.87 3.26
CA VAL A 6 -3.13 -7.73 3.63
C VAL A 6 -3.06 -6.68 2.52
N ILE A 7 -4.20 -6.42 1.88
CA ILE A 7 -4.37 -5.36 0.87
C ILE A 7 -4.46 -3.98 1.53
N GLY A 8 -5.10 -3.91 2.69
CA GLY A 8 -5.28 -2.65 3.39
C GLY A 8 -6.15 -2.82 4.61
N SER A 9 -6.10 -1.82 5.48
CA SER A 9 -6.96 -1.69 6.64
C SER A 9 -7.72 -0.37 6.57
N CYS A 10 -8.99 -0.40 6.97
CA CYS A 10 -9.81 0.79 7.04
C CYS A 10 -10.92 0.58 8.07
N ASN A 11 -11.03 1.49 9.04
CA ASN A 11 -12.09 1.47 10.06
C ASN A 11 -12.25 0.10 10.78
N GLY A 12 -11.13 -0.55 11.08
CA GLY A 12 -11.09 -1.86 11.73
C GLY A 12 -11.34 -3.07 10.84
N LEU A 13 -11.67 -2.85 9.57
CA LEU A 13 -11.75 -3.90 8.56
C LEU A 13 -10.39 -4.12 7.89
N LEU A 14 -10.06 -5.38 7.65
CA LEU A 14 -8.95 -5.83 6.83
C LEU A 14 -9.49 -6.32 5.49
N CYS A 15 -8.87 -5.91 4.39
CA CYS A 15 -9.04 -6.58 3.11
C CYS A 15 -7.85 -7.52 2.86
N LEU A 16 -8.12 -8.78 2.57
CA LEU A 16 -7.14 -9.84 2.43
C LEU A 16 -7.20 -10.45 1.02
N SER A 17 -6.05 -10.78 0.45
CA SER A 17 -5.93 -11.52 -0.80
C SER A 17 -5.33 -12.89 -0.53
N ASP A 18 -5.95 -13.95 -1.04
CA ASP A 18 -5.33 -15.26 -1.11
C ASP A 18 -4.37 -15.31 -2.30
N SER A 19 -3.08 -15.35 -2.01
CA SER A 19 -2.01 -15.31 -3.01
C SER A 19 -1.78 -16.65 -3.74
N LEU A 20 -2.39 -17.75 -3.27
CA LEU A 20 -2.22 -19.08 -3.84
C LEU A 20 -3.37 -19.50 -4.76
N TYR A 21 -4.58 -19.00 -4.50
CA TYR A 21 -5.80 -19.45 -5.17
C TYR A 21 -6.53 -18.33 -5.93
N GLY A 22 -5.96 -17.92 -7.07
CA GLY A 22 -6.66 -17.09 -8.06
C GLY A 22 -7.07 -15.69 -7.58
N ASP A 23 -6.30 -15.11 -6.66
CA ASP A 23 -6.54 -13.79 -6.06
C ASP A 23 -7.93 -13.67 -5.40
N ALA A 24 -8.39 -14.72 -4.71
CA ALA A 24 -9.63 -14.64 -3.94
C ALA A 24 -9.51 -13.57 -2.85
N LEU A 25 -10.54 -12.73 -2.72
CA LEU A 25 -10.51 -11.59 -1.81
C LEU A 25 -11.48 -11.80 -0.65
N TYR A 26 -11.07 -11.31 0.53
CA TYR A 26 -11.87 -11.40 1.75
C TYR A 26 -11.87 -10.06 2.47
N VAL A 27 -12.94 -9.79 3.19
CA VAL A 27 -12.99 -8.74 4.21
C VAL A 27 -13.11 -9.41 5.56
N TYR A 28 -12.28 -8.99 6.50
CA TYR A 28 -12.18 -9.58 7.83
C TYR A 28 -12.14 -8.48 8.90
N ASN A 29 -12.96 -8.62 9.93
CA ASN A 29 -12.83 -7.85 11.16
C ASN A 29 -12.19 -8.75 12.24
N PRO A 30 -10.92 -8.53 12.61
CA PRO A 30 -10.22 -9.35 13.59
C PRO A 30 -10.76 -9.21 15.02
N PHE A 31 -11.44 -8.11 15.34
CA PHE A 31 -11.99 -7.86 16.68
C PHE A 31 -13.41 -8.41 16.85
N ALA A 32 -14.17 -8.48 15.76
CA ALA A 32 -15.49 -9.11 15.74
C ALA A 32 -15.47 -10.60 15.34
N GLY A 33 -14.34 -11.10 14.84
CA GLY A 33 -14.22 -12.46 14.31
C GLY A 33 -15.07 -12.74 13.06
N LYS A 34 -15.54 -11.69 12.38
CA LYS A 34 -16.42 -11.78 11.20
C LYS A 34 -15.61 -11.68 9.93
N PHE A 35 -15.86 -12.55 8.97
CA PHE A 35 -15.29 -12.45 7.63
C PHE A 35 -16.34 -12.70 6.55
N THR A 36 -16.07 -12.20 5.35
CA THR A 36 -16.83 -12.53 4.14
C THR A 36 -15.89 -12.68 2.95
N GLN A 37 -16.17 -13.65 2.09
CA GLN A 37 -15.49 -13.79 0.81
C GLN A 37 -16.16 -12.87 -0.21
N LEU A 38 -15.36 -12.10 -0.92
CA LEU A 38 -15.84 -11.19 -1.95
C LEU A 38 -16.12 -11.95 -3.26
N PRO A 39 -17.05 -11.47 -4.10
CA PRO A 39 -17.33 -12.08 -5.40
C PRO A 39 -16.05 -12.16 -6.24
N LYS A 40 -15.98 -13.16 -7.12
CA LYS A 40 -14.85 -13.29 -8.04
C LYS A 40 -14.90 -12.18 -9.08
N SER A 41 -13.75 -11.54 -9.33
CA SER A 41 -13.59 -10.58 -10.42
C SER A 41 -13.18 -11.32 -11.71
N GLU A 42 -13.30 -10.64 -12.84
CA GLU A 42 -12.74 -11.16 -14.10
C GLU A 42 -11.21 -11.32 -13.96
N HIS A 43 -10.69 -12.45 -14.45
CA HIS A 43 -9.29 -12.82 -14.31
C HIS A 43 -8.63 -13.00 -15.68
N TYR A 44 -7.49 -12.33 -15.90
CA TYR A 44 -6.73 -12.42 -17.14
C TYR A 44 -5.50 -13.33 -16.98
N ALA A 45 -5.18 -14.10 -18.02
CA ALA A 45 -4.02 -14.99 -18.01
C ALA A 45 -2.71 -14.18 -17.91
N GLY A 46 -1.89 -14.52 -16.91
CA GLY A 46 -0.63 -13.83 -16.64
C GLY A 46 -0.82 -12.39 -16.16
N GLN A 47 -1.96 -12.07 -15.54
CA GLN A 47 -2.20 -10.74 -15.00
C GLN A 47 -1.24 -10.42 -13.85
N GLU A 48 -0.83 -9.16 -13.77
CA GLU A 48 -0.29 -8.57 -12.55
C GLU A 48 -1.37 -7.70 -11.92
N VAL A 49 -1.49 -7.72 -10.59
CA VAL A 49 -2.53 -7.00 -9.86
C VAL A 49 -1.93 -6.01 -8.88
N VAL A 50 -2.57 -4.85 -8.77
CA VAL A 50 -2.34 -3.88 -7.70
C VAL A 50 -3.68 -3.59 -7.05
N PHE A 51 -3.73 -3.74 -5.72
CA PHE A 51 -4.95 -3.55 -4.96
C PHE A 51 -4.99 -2.23 -4.22
N GLY A 52 -6.19 -1.83 -3.83
CA GLY A 52 -6.45 -0.82 -2.81
C GLY A 52 -7.77 -1.11 -2.12
N PHE A 53 -7.87 -0.74 -0.84
CA PHE A 53 -9.07 -0.89 -0.04
C PHE A 53 -9.26 0.36 0.80
N GLY A 54 -10.47 0.90 0.83
CA GLY A 54 -10.75 2.05 1.66
C GLY A 54 -12.22 2.43 1.73
N PHE A 55 -12.48 3.39 2.60
CA PHE A 55 -13.79 3.97 2.84
C PHE A 55 -13.82 5.42 2.34
N HIS A 56 -14.91 5.80 1.69
CA HIS A 56 -15.14 7.18 1.30
C HIS A 56 -16.09 7.87 2.30
N PRO A 57 -15.64 8.92 3.02
CA PRO A 57 -16.38 9.47 4.16
C PRO A 57 -17.71 10.13 3.80
N ARG A 58 -17.87 10.63 2.56
CA ARG A 58 -19.13 11.28 2.12
C ARG A 58 -20.15 10.30 1.56
N THR A 59 -19.72 9.34 0.76
CA THR A 59 -20.64 8.33 0.20
C THR A 59 -20.92 7.21 1.20
N LYS A 60 -20.11 7.11 2.27
CA LYS A 60 -20.20 6.09 3.31
C LYS A 60 -20.05 4.67 2.77
N GLU A 61 -19.27 4.52 1.70
CA GLU A 61 -19.05 3.26 1.01
C GLU A 61 -17.63 2.75 1.22
N TYR A 62 -17.50 1.45 1.44
CA TYR A 62 -16.23 0.75 1.28
C TYR A 62 -16.07 0.31 -0.17
N LYS A 63 -14.87 0.49 -0.72
CA LYS A 63 -14.52 0.06 -2.07
C LYS A 63 -13.22 -0.72 -2.07
N VAL A 64 -13.20 -1.78 -2.88
CA VAL A 64 -12.00 -2.54 -3.24
C VAL A 64 -11.66 -2.22 -4.69
N ILE A 65 -10.43 -1.78 -4.90
CA ILE A 65 -9.88 -1.44 -6.21
C ILE A 65 -8.89 -2.54 -6.60
N LYS A 66 -9.06 -3.12 -7.79
CA LYS A 66 -8.17 -4.12 -8.38
C LYS A 66 -7.74 -3.62 -9.75
N ILE A 67 -6.50 -3.13 -9.84
CA ILE A 67 -5.89 -2.68 -11.09
C ILE A 67 -5.16 -3.87 -11.68
N VAL A 68 -5.62 -4.32 -12.84
CA VAL A 68 -5.05 -5.47 -13.56
C VAL A 68 -4.15 -4.97 -14.69
N TYR A 69 -3.02 -5.63 -14.89
CA TYR A 69 -2.14 -5.44 -16.04
C TYR A 69 -1.97 -6.77 -16.74
N TYR A 70 -2.26 -6.85 -18.03
CA TYR A 70 -2.18 -8.11 -18.78
C TYR A 70 -1.74 -7.86 -20.21
N ARG A 71 -1.21 -8.90 -20.86
CA ARG A 71 -0.82 -8.81 -22.27
C ARG A 71 -2.05 -9.07 -23.13
N GLY A 72 -2.42 -8.11 -23.98
CA GLY A 72 -3.51 -8.31 -24.92
C GLY A 72 -3.25 -9.50 -25.86
N ARG A 73 -4.29 -10.28 -26.17
CA ARG A 73 -4.26 -11.23 -27.29
C ARG A 73 -4.27 -10.41 -28.59
N GLY A 74 -3.09 -10.08 -29.12
CA GLY A 74 -3.02 -9.55 -30.48
C GLY A 74 -3.65 -10.56 -31.43
N ARG A 75 -4.58 -10.14 -32.29
CA ARG A 75 -4.97 -10.94 -33.45
C ARG A 75 -3.69 -11.20 -34.24
N SER A 76 -3.27 -12.45 -34.32
CA SER A 76 -2.19 -12.87 -35.22
C SER A 76 -2.69 -12.74 -36.66
N SER A 77 -2.81 -11.52 -37.18
CA SER A 77 -2.97 -11.30 -38.61
C SER A 77 -1.61 -11.50 -39.27
N GLY A 78 -1.32 -12.76 -39.65
CA GLY A 78 -0.49 -13.21 -40.78
C GLY A 78 0.89 -12.59 -41.06
N SER A 79 1.40 -11.66 -40.27
CA SER A 79 2.68 -11.00 -40.50
C SER A 79 3.60 -11.32 -39.32
N GLY A 80 4.76 -11.90 -39.62
CA GLY A 80 5.75 -12.43 -38.69
C GLY A 80 6.40 -11.38 -37.77
N ARG A 81 5.59 -10.66 -36.99
CA ARG A 81 6.09 -9.76 -35.95
C ARG A 81 6.58 -10.59 -34.76
N PRO A 82 7.75 -10.26 -34.19
CA PRO A 82 8.30 -11.02 -33.07
C PRO A 82 7.33 -11.07 -31.89
N VAL A 83 7.32 -12.21 -31.19
CA VAL A 83 6.53 -12.53 -29.98
C VAL A 83 6.67 -11.47 -28.86
N GLY A 84 7.65 -10.56 -28.96
CA GLY A 84 7.90 -9.47 -28.01
C GLY A 84 7.02 -8.22 -28.12
N SER A 85 6.10 -8.10 -29.09
CA SER A 85 5.36 -6.85 -29.37
C SER A 85 3.92 -6.77 -28.81
N ARG A 86 3.53 -7.63 -27.86
CA ARG A 86 2.16 -7.57 -27.29
C ARG A 86 1.99 -6.31 -26.43
N ARG A 87 1.02 -5.46 -26.80
CA ARG A 87 0.63 -4.27 -26.02
C ARG A 87 0.22 -4.69 -24.61
N MET A 88 0.84 -4.07 -23.60
CA MET A 88 0.38 -4.18 -22.22
C MET A 88 -0.94 -3.42 -22.11
N MET A 89 -1.97 -4.13 -21.66
CA MET A 89 -3.30 -3.61 -21.38
C MET A 89 -3.48 -3.49 -19.87
N SER A 90 -4.45 -2.70 -19.48
CA SER A 90 -4.75 -2.44 -18.09
C SER A 90 -6.20 -2.03 -17.91
N ASP A 91 -6.83 -2.60 -16.91
CA ASP A 91 -8.20 -2.31 -16.51
C ASP A 91 -8.26 -2.06 -15.01
N VAL A 92 -9.27 -1.29 -14.58
CA VAL A 92 -9.53 -1.03 -13.17
C VAL A 92 -10.86 -1.65 -12.81
N GLN A 93 -10.81 -2.71 -12.03
CA GLN A 93 -11.97 -3.41 -11.50
C GLN A 93 -12.28 -2.86 -10.12
N ILE A 94 -13.53 -2.50 -9.88
CA ILE A 94 -13.97 -1.86 -8.65
C ILE A 94 -15.15 -2.62 -8.08
N LEU A 95 -15.09 -2.91 -6.79
CA LEU A 95 -16.18 -3.50 -6.02
C LEU A 95 -16.58 -2.55 -4.90
N THR A 96 -17.85 -2.22 -4.84
CA THR A 96 -18.45 -1.50 -3.70
C THR A 96 -19.05 -2.53 -2.76
N LEU A 97 -18.62 -2.56 -1.51
CA LEU A 97 -19.13 -3.52 -0.53
C LEU A 97 -20.56 -3.15 -0.11
N GLY A 98 -21.40 -4.15 0.14
CA GLY A 98 -22.83 -3.98 0.42
C GLY A 98 -23.71 -3.77 -0.83
N SER A 99 -23.11 -3.56 -2.01
CA SER A 99 -23.86 -3.51 -3.28
C SER A 99 -24.12 -4.90 -3.85
N SER A 100 -25.29 -5.08 -4.49
CA SER A 100 -25.65 -6.28 -5.24
C SER A 100 -25.02 -6.36 -6.63
N SER A 101 -24.44 -5.27 -7.14
CA SER A 101 -24.00 -5.14 -8.55
C SER A 101 -22.70 -5.88 -8.90
N GLY A 102 -22.00 -6.48 -7.93
CA GLY A 102 -20.73 -7.15 -8.15
C GLY A 102 -19.60 -6.21 -8.62
N TRP A 103 -18.59 -6.78 -9.29
CA TRP A 103 -17.45 -6.03 -9.85
C TRP A 103 -17.85 -5.28 -11.11
N ARG A 104 -17.43 -4.02 -11.22
CA ARG A 104 -17.50 -3.23 -12.45
C ARG A 104 -16.10 -2.90 -12.95
N THR A 105 -15.95 -2.75 -14.26
CA THR A 105 -14.65 -2.55 -14.91
C THR A 105 -14.61 -1.23 -15.65
N GLN A 106 -13.60 -0.40 -15.37
CA GLN A 106 -13.25 0.78 -16.14
C GLN A 106 -12.06 0.45 -17.06
N PRO A 107 -12.19 0.59 -18.39
CA PRO A 107 -11.12 0.24 -19.31
C PRO A 107 -10.03 1.31 -19.37
N LYS A 108 -8.81 0.89 -19.73
CA LYS A 108 -7.66 1.76 -20.08
C LYS A 108 -7.11 2.60 -18.93
N PHE A 109 -6.20 2.01 -18.15
CA PHE A 109 -5.41 2.71 -17.15
C PHE A 109 -3.98 3.05 -17.64
N SER A 110 -3.62 4.34 -17.70
CA SER A 110 -2.38 4.75 -18.38
C SER A 110 -1.09 4.64 -17.55
N HIS A 111 -1.18 4.45 -16.24
CA HIS A 111 -0.01 4.36 -15.36
C HIS A 111 0.36 2.91 -15.06
N HIS A 112 1.58 2.68 -14.57
CA HIS A 112 2.00 1.40 -14.01
C HIS A 112 2.52 1.64 -12.60
N PHE A 113 1.94 0.97 -11.61
CA PHE A 113 2.34 1.13 -10.22
C PHE A 113 3.47 0.18 -9.81
N LEU A 114 4.13 0.51 -8.69
CA LEU A 114 5.12 -0.39 -8.10
C LEU A 114 4.43 -1.68 -7.65
N ARG A 115 4.98 -2.81 -8.10
CA ARG A 115 4.53 -4.15 -7.69
C ARG A 115 4.67 -4.28 -6.16
N SER A 116 3.83 -5.13 -5.55
CA SER A 116 3.86 -5.48 -4.11
C SER A 116 3.57 -4.35 -3.11
N LYS A 117 2.90 -3.28 -3.55
CA LYS A 117 2.46 -2.20 -2.66
C LYS A 117 0.98 -1.88 -2.90
N PRO A 118 0.08 -2.55 -2.18
CA PRO A 118 -1.32 -2.15 -2.12
C PRO A 118 -1.43 -0.69 -1.65
N GLY A 119 -2.48 0.03 -2.08
CA GLY A 119 -2.70 1.47 -1.83
C GLY A 119 -2.03 2.00 -0.57
N GLU A 120 -0.86 2.61 -0.75
CA GLU A 120 0.12 2.81 0.31
C GLU A 120 -0.39 3.74 1.42
N ALA A 121 -1.32 4.64 1.08
CA ALA A 121 -2.00 5.49 2.03
C ALA A 121 -3.44 5.81 1.58
N LEU A 122 -4.38 5.76 2.54
CA LEU A 122 -5.75 6.26 2.40
C LEU A 122 -5.87 7.58 3.17
N VAL A 123 -6.14 8.68 2.45
CA VAL A 123 -6.30 10.02 3.04
C VAL A 123 -7.46 10.72 2.36
N ASN A 124 -8.38 11.31 3.15
CA ASN A 124 -9.54 12.05 2.64
C ASN A 124 -10.39 11.26 1.62
N GLY A 125 -10.56 9.95 1.83
CA GLY A 125 -11.29 9.07 0.92
C GLY A 125 -10.55 8.77 -0.40
N ARG A 126 -9.24 9.05 -0.47
CA ARG A 126 -8.40 8.83 -1.65
C ARG A 126 -7.28 7.86 -1.35
N LEU A 127 -7.13 6.86 -2.20
CA LEU A 127 -6.01 5.92 -2.16
C LEU A 127 -4.83 6.49 -2.94
N HIS A 128 -3.60 6.28 -2.47
CA HIS A 128 -2.41 6.86 -3.08
C HIS A 128 -1.37 5.78 -3.42
N TRP A 129 -0.75 5.90 -4.59
CA TRP A 129 0.33 5.02 -5.05
C TRP A 129 1.45 5.81 -5.69
N VAL A 130 2.62 5.20 -5.73
CA VAL A 130 3.76 5.67 -6.50
C VAL A 130 3.88 4.86 -7.79
N THR A 131 4.04 5.54 -8.92
CA THR A 131 4.27 4.87 -10.21
C THR A 131 5.64 4.21 -10.28
N ARG A 132 5.71 3.11 -11.03
CA ARG A 132 6.97 2.49 -11.44
C ARG A 132 7.62 3.38 -12.51
N PRO A 133 8.93 3.68 -12.39
CA PRO A 133 9.65 4.42 -13.41
C PRO A 133 9.61 3.65 -14.74
N ARG A 134 9.40 4.36 -15.86
CA ARG A 134 9.45 3.79 -17.21
C ARG A 134 10.87 3.92 -17.76
N ARG A 135 11.26 3.01 -18.67
CA ARG A 135 12.59 3.08 -19.34
C ARG A 135 12.84 4.43 -20.02
N CYS A 136 11.80 5.02 -20.60
CA CYS A 136 11.86 6.32 -21.30
C CYS A 136 11.50 7.53 -20.41
N ASN A 137 11.02 7.31 -19.19
CA ASN A 137 10.76 8.38 -18.22
C ASN A 137 11.03 7.87 -16.80
N PRO A 138 12.21 8.17 -16.24
CA PRO A 138 12.61 7.67 -14.93
C PRO A 138 11.85 8.34 -13.78
N VAL A 139 11.08 9.40 -14.05
CA VAL A 139 10.38 10.16 -13.00
C VAL A 139 9.19 9.38 -12.48
N ARG A 140 9.18 9.13 -11.17
CA ARG A 140 8.02 8.59 -10.46
C ARG A 140 6.99 9.67 -10.20
N ARG A 141 5.73 9.30 -10.31
CA ARG A 141 4.57 10.16 -10.04
C ARG A 141 3.83 9.62 -8.84
N LEU A 142 3.24 10.55 -8.08
CA LEU A 142 2.31 10.25 -7.01
C LEU A 142 0.90 10.35 -7.60
N ILE A 143 0.16 9.25 -7.59
CA ILE A 143 -1.18 9.19 -8.15
C ILE A 143 -2.16 8.87 -7.04
N SER A 144 -3.25 9.63 -6.96
CA SER A 144 -4.40 9.32 -6.14
C SER A 144 -5.51 8.67 -6.97
N PHE A 145 -6.30 7.80 -6.35
CA PHE A 145 -7.62 7.39 -6.83
C PHE A 145 -8.65 7.84 -5.80
N ASP A 146 -9.59 8.67 -6.22
CA ASP A 146 -10.66 9.16 -5.36
C ASP A 146 -11.78 8.13 -5.33
N LEU A 147 -12.15 7.64 -4.13
CA LEU A 147 -13.18 6.62 -3.99
C LEU A 147 -14.60 7.18 -4.24
N GLY A 148 -14.79 8.50 -4.19
CA GLY A 148 -16.08 9.15 -4.41
C GLY A 148 -16.44 9.25 -5.89
N ASP A 149 -15.58 9.90 -6.68
CA ASP A 149 -15.79 10.10 -8.13
C ASP A 149 -15.06 9.09 -9.02
N GLU A 150 -14.25 8.22 -8.41
CA GLU A 150 -13.60 7.08 -9.06
C GLU A 150 -12.66 7.48 -10.17
N GLN A 151 -11.99 8.64 -9.99
CA GLN A 151 -11.00 9.16 -10.93
C GLN A 151 -9.58 9.08 -10.37
N PHE A 152 -8.64 8.81 -11.28
CA PHE A 152 -7.21 8.95 -11.00
C PHE A 152 -6.77 10.39 -11.21
N ARG A 153 -5.94 10.90 -10.30
CA ARG A 153 -5.35 12.23 -10.38
C ARG A 153 -3.89 12.18 -9.99
N GLU A 154 -3.07 12.98 -10.66
CA GLU A 154 -1.70 13.21 -10.23
C GLU A 154 -1.70 14.21 -9.07
N VAL A 155 -0.97 13.87 -8.00
CA VAL A 155 -0.84 14.70 -6.80
C VAL A 155 0.59 15.23 -6.73
N PRO A 156 0.80 16.50 -6.34
CA PRO A 156 2.13 17.05 -6.15
C PRO A 156 2.95 16.22 -5.18
N LYS A 157 4.20 16.00 -5.55
CA LYS A 157 5.15 15.20 -4.78
C LYS A 157 6.13 16.11 -4.01
N PRO A 158 6.68 15.71 -2.85
CA PRO A 158 7.66 16.52 -2.14
C PRO A 158 8.97 16.62 -2.93
N ASP A 159 9.69 17.74 -2.77
CA ASP A 159 11.01 17.97 -3.39
C ASP A 159 12.14 17.35 -2.55
N CYS A 160 11.97 16.08 -2.17
CA CYS A 160 12.88 15.36 -1.27
C CYS A 160 14.05 14.66 -1.98
N GLY A 161 14.24 14.85 -3.29
CA GLY A 161 15.26 14.16 -4.12
C GLY A 161 15.14 12.63 -4.21
N GLY A 162 14.42 11.99 -3.28
CA GLY A 162 14.33 10.54 -3.10
C GLY A 162 13.29 9.84 -3.96
N LEU A 163 12.39 10.57 -4.63
CA LEU A 163 11.35 9.97 -5.48
C LEU A 163 11.90 9.30 -6.74
N ASN A 164 13.06 9.74 -7.23
CA ASN A 164 13.75 9.07 -8.32
C ASN A 164 14.48 7.81 -7.85
N ARG A 165 14.64 7.61 -6.53
CA ARG A 165 15.25 6.42 -5.93
C ARG A 165 14.15 5.49 -5.41
N CYS A 166 14.41 4.19 -5.34
CA CYS A 166 13.41 3.20 -4.93
C CYS A 166 12.93 3.31 -3.46
N ASN A 167 13.24 4.38 -2.75
CA ASN A 167 13.30 4.48 -1.28
C ASN A 167 12.09 5.21 -0.65
N LEU A 168 10.98 5.37 -1.36
CA LEU A 168 9.78 6.03 -0.85
C LEU A 168 8.73 5.02 -0.38
N SER A 169 8.07 5.30 0.74
CA SER A 169 6.74 4.77 1.07
C SER A 169 5.76 5.89 1.44
N LEU A 170 4.51 5.76 1.05
CA LEU A 170 3.45 6.66 1.50
C LEU A 170 2.87 6.16 2.83
N VAL A 171 2.37 7.08 3.63
CA VAL A 171 1.77 6.79 4.93
C VAL A 171 0.76 7.88 5.28
N ALA A 172 -0.31 7.54 5.99
CA ALA A 172 -1.20 8.53 6.57
C ALA A 172 -0.61 9.03 7.90
N VAL A 173 -0.39 10.34 8.03
CA VAL A 173 0.18 10.95 9.24
C VAL A 173 -0.82 11.99 9.74
N ARG A 174 -1.46 11.71 10.88
CA ARG A 174 -2.44 12.62 11.51
C ARG A 174 -3.51 13.12 10.52
N GLY A 175 -4.05 12.21 9.71
CA GLY A 175 -5.03 12.51 8.67
C GLY A 175 -4.49 13.18 7.40
N CYS A 176 -3.19 13.53 7.36
CA CYS A 176 -2.52 14.10 6.20
C CYS A 176 -1.78 13.03 5.38
N LEU A 177 -1.53 13.33 4.10
CA LEU A 177 -0.70 12.48 3.26
C LEU A 177 0.78 12.68 3.61
N GLY A 178 1.42 11.60 4.02
CA GLY A 178 2.83 11.54 4.36
C GLY A 178 3.65 10.74 3.36
N ALA A 179 4.92 11.08 3.29
CA ALA A 179 5.91 10.43 2.45
C ALA A 179 7.17 10.15 3.29
N ALA A 180 7.43 8.87 3.54
CA ALA A 180 8.64 8.41 4.22
C ALA A 180 9.73 8.09 3.18
N VAL A 181 10.86 8.78 3.28
CA VAL A 181 11.98 8.74 2.33
C VAL A 181 13.19 8.18 3.04
N TYR A 182 13.68 7.02 2.59
CA TYR A 182 14.94 6.47 3.09
C TYR A 182 16.12 7.07 2.30
N CYS A 183 16.86 7.98 2.95
CA CYS A 183 17.98 8.70 2.37
C CYS A 183 19.28 7.87 2.40
N ASN A 184 20.32 8.39 1.74
CA ASN A 184 21.65 7.81 1.86
C ASN A 184 22.12 7.86 3.34
N TYR A 185 23.02 6.96 3.73
CA TYR A 185 23.54 6.84 5.10
C TYR A 185 22.52 6.40 6.16
N GLY A 186 21.38 5.87 5.74
CA GLY A 186 20.41 5.23 6.63
C GLY A 186 19.48 6.17 7.39
N ARG A 187 19.44 7.45 7.01
CA ARG A 187 18.48 8.44 7.53
C ARG A 187 17.09 8.20 6.92
N LEU A 188 16.05 8.34 7.74
CA LEU A 188 14.66 8.29 7.31
C LEU A 188 14.03 9.68 7.50
N GLU A 189 13.56 10.29 6.42
CA GLU A 189 12.85 11.57 6.46
C GLU A 189 11.36 11.35 6.26
N ILE A 190 10.54 12.04 7.04
CA ILE A 190 9.08 12.00 6.92
C ILE A 190 8.62 13.39 6.51
N TRP A 191 8.06 13.46 5.32
CA TRP A 191 7.44 14.64 4.75
C TRP A 191 5.92 14.53 4.88
N VAL A 192 5.24 15.63 5.16
CA VAL A 192 3.78 15.67 5.32
C VAL A 192 3.22 16.83 4.49
N MET A 193 2.20 16.53 3.70
CA MET A 193 1.43 17.53 2.93
C MET A 193 0.37 18.13 3.85
N LYS A 194 0.60 19.35 4.35
CA LYS A 194 -0.30 20.03 5.29
C LYS A 194 -1.64 20.41 4.65
N GLU A 195 -1.59 20.78 3.39
CA GLU A 195 -2.78 21.13 2.61
C GLU A 195 -2.86 20.22 1.39
N TYR A 196 -3.94 19.45 1.31
CA TYR A 196 -4.07 18.43 0.29
C TYR A 196 -4.00 19.03 -1.12
N ASN A 197 -3.18 18.41 -1.98
CA ASN A 197 -2.94 18.82 -3.36
C ASN A 197 -2.24 20.19 -3.54
N VAL A 198 -1.67 20.77 -2.49
CA VAL A 198 -0.85 21.99 -2.55
C VAL A 198 0.62 21.60 -2.43
N LYS A 199 1.44 21.86 -3.47
CA LYS A 199 2.84 21.40 -3.53
C LYS A 199 3.69 22.04 -2.44
N GLU A 200 3.49 23.34 -2.22
CA GLU A 200 4.24 24.17 -1.29
C GLU A 200 3.96 23.79 0.18
N SER A 201 2.86 23.07 0.43
CA SER A 201 2.47 22.61 1.76
C SER A 201 3.22 21.36 2.24
N TRP A 202 4.06 20.77 1.38
CA TRP A 202 4.94 19.67 1.80
C TRP A 202 6.01 20.19 2.74
N VAL A 203 5.92 19.79 4.00
CA VAL A 203 6.92 20.12 5.02
C VAL A 203 7.63 18.85 5.49
N LYS A 204 8.94 18.96 5.69
CA LYS A 204 9.71 17.91 6.35
C LYS A 204 9.47 18.02 7.86
N GLU A 205 8.61 17.16 8.40
CA GLU A 205 8.31 17.18 9.83
C GLU A 205 9.40 16.52 10.65
N LEU A 206 9.96 15.41 10.16
CA LEU A 206 10.89 14.61 10.94
C LEU A 206 12.06 14.08 10.11
N SER A 207 13.21 14.01 10.76
CA SER A 207 14.46 13.47 10.23
C SER A 207 15.06 12.52 11.24
N ILE A 208 14.86 11.24 11.02
CA ILE A 208 15.25 10.15 11.90
C ILE A 208 16.64 9.65 11.48
N GLY A 209 17.59 9.68 12.42
CA GLY A 209 18.95 9.18 12.20
C GLY A 209 19.01 7.67 11.94
N ALA A 210 20.17 7.20 11.47
CA ALA A 210 20.39 5.77 11.32
C ALA A 210 20.33 5.08 12.69
N TYR A 211 19.52 4.02 12.79
CA TYR A 211 19.37 3.23 14.00
C TYR A 211 19.44 1.74 13.67
N MET A 212 20.14 0.98 14.52
CA MET A 212 20.25 -0.47 14.42
C MET A 212 19.62 -1.13 15.66
N PRO A 213 18.37 -1.61 15.54
CA PRO A 213 17.67 -2.30 16.63
C PRO A 213 18.47 -3.50 17.14
N LYS A 214 18.39 -3.77 18.45
CA LYS A 214 19.16 -4.86 19.08
C LYS A 214 18.78 -6.22 18.51
N GLY A 215 17.49 -6.43 18.21
CA GLY A 215 16.97 -7.67 17.62
C GLY A 215 17.49 -7.99 16.22
N LEU A 216 18.05 -7.01 15.49
CA LEU A 216 18.66 -7.24 14.17
C LEU A 216 20.12 -7.70 14.23
N LYS A 217 20.80 -7.56 15.37
CA LYS A 217 22.21 -7.95 15.52
C LYS A 217 22.42 -9.46 15.46
N GLN A 218 21.37 -10.25 15.64
CA GLN A 218 21.41 -11.70 15.50
C GLN A 218 21.32 -12.08 14.01
N ASN A 219 22.37 -12.73 13.51
CA ASN A 219 22.37 -13.36 12.19
C ASN A 219 21.34 -14.48 12.18
N VAL A 220 20.27 -14.27 11.42
CA VAL A 220 19.24 -15.27 11.17
C VAL A 220 19.31 -15.63 9.69
N GLU A 221 19.34 -16.92 9.38
CA GLU A 221 19.27 -17.40 8.01
C GLU A 221 18.08 -16.77 7.27
N ARG A 222 18.34 -16.32 6.03
CA ARG A 222 17.34 -15.68 5.19
C ARG A 222 16.27 -16.72 4.85
N SER A 223 15.01 -16.47 5.21
CA SER A 223 13.92 -17.33 4.75
C SER A 223 13.63 -17.02 3.27
N TYR A 224 13.59 -18.05 2.43
CA TYR A 224 13.25 -17.92 1.01
C TYR A 224 11.80 -17.42 0.79
N LYS A 225 10.94 -17.45 1.81
CA LYS A 225 9.50 -17.13 1.73
C LYS A 225 9.18 -15.63 1.72
N ILE A 226 10.09 -14.75 2.17
CA ILE A 226 9.83 -13.29 2.25
C ILE A 226 10.40 -12.56 1.04
N TRP A 227 10.87 -13.28 0.03
CA TRP A 227 11.51 -12.71 -1.15
C TRP A 227 10.62 -11.75 -1.95
N ARG A 228 9.28 -11.84 -1.83
CA ARG A 228 8.35 -10.95 -2.54
C ARG A 228 8.25 -9.53 -1.94
N THR A 229 8.52 -9.35 -0.65
CA THR A 229 8.53 -8.04 0.05
C THR A 229 9.92 -7.65 0.59
N ALA A 230 10.86 -8.59 0.71
CA ALA A 230 12.23 -8.41 1.21
C ALA A 230 13.18 -7.64 0.26
N LEU A 231 12.73 -7.21 -0.92
CA LEU A 231 13.52 -6.37 -1.84
C LEU A 231 13.81 -4.95 -1.30
N SER A 232 13.41 -4.68 -0.07
CA SER A 232 13.64 -3.41 0.59
C SER A 232 14.10 -3.72 2.02
N GLY A 233 15.40 -3.88 2.24
CA GLY A 233 16.01 -3.95 3.58
C GLY A 233 15.87 -2.64 4.38
N ARG A 234 14.68 -2.03 4.38
CA ARG A 234 14.37 -0.67 4.82
C ARG A 234 13.44 -0.68 6.02
N VAL A 235 13.34 0.51 6.59
CA VAL A 235 12.41 0.86 7.66
C VAL A 235 11.06 1.22 7.02
N ARG A 236 9.97 0.61 7.48
CA ARG A 236 8.60 1.01 7.14
C ARG A 236 8.04 1.83 8.28
N VAL A 237 7.45 2.98 7.95
CA VAL A 237 6.63 3.75 8.88
C VAL A 237 5.25 3.11 8.91
N LEU A 238 4.80 2.65 10.09
CA LEU A 238 3.51 1.98 10.25
C LEU A 238 2.40 2.98 10.59
N CYS A 239 2.58 3.74 11.66
CA CYS A 239 1.64 4.77 12.09
C CYS A 239 2.30 5.75 13.06
N VAL A 240 1.58 6.85 13.36
CA VAL A 240 1.86 7.71 14.51
C VAL A 240 0.88 7.31 15.62
N LEU A 241 1.42 7.05 16.81
CA LEU A 241 0.67 6.71 18.01
C LEU A 241 0.06 7.96 18.64
N GLU A 242 -0.93 7.78 19.53
CA GLU A 242 -1.62 8.89 20.21
C GLU A 242 -0.68 9.78 21.03
N ASN A 243 0.36 9.19 21.62
CA ASN A 243 1.40 9.92 22.34
C ASN A 243 2.38 10.67 21.44
N GLY A 244 2.19 10.61 20.11
CA GLY A 244 3.04 11.26 19.11
C GLY A 244 4.27 10.46 18.68
N GLU A 245 4.56 9.31 19.31
CA GLU A 245 5.64 8.41 18.87
C GLU A 245 5.31 7.80 17.50
N ILE A 246 6.35 7.48 16.74
CA ILE A 246 6.23 6.79 15.45
C ILE A 246 6.55 5.32 15.63
N LEU A 247 5.64 4.47 15.17
CA LEU A 247 5.88 3.04 15.09
C LEU A 247 6.55 2.68 13.77
N LEU A 248 7.71 2.04 13.86
CA LEU A 248 8.56 1.65 12.74
C LEU A 248 8.73 0.13 12.70
N GLU A 249 8.68 -0.45 11.50
CA GLU A 249 9.09 -1.83 11.24
C GLU A 249 10.44 -1.87 10.54
N TYR A 250 11.40 -2.56 11.15
CA TYR A 250 12.74 -2.74 10.61
C TYR A 250 12.88 -4.14 10.01
N LYS A 251 13.12 -4.17 8.68
CA LYS A 251 13.47 -5.38 7.91
C LYS A 251 12.52 -6.56 8.15
N SER A 252 11.23 -6.30 8.42
CA SER A 252 10.23 -7.36 8.68
C SER A 252 10.60 -8.28 9.85
N ARG A 253 11.28 -7.74 10.87
CA ARG A 253 11.82 -8.51 12.01
C ARG A 253 11.70 -7.82 13.37
N VAL A 254 11.71 -6.50 13.42
CA VAL A 254 11.72 -5.75 14.69
C VAL A 254 10.79 -4.55 14.59
N LEU A 255 10.01 -4.33 15.63
CA LEU A 255 9.22 -3.12 15.81
C LEU A 255 9.95 -2.16 16.76
N VAL A 256 9.92 -0.87 16.43
CA VAL A 256 10.60 0.19 17.18
C VAL A 256 9.67 1.38 17.29
N CYS A 257 9.52 1.93 18.49
CA CYS A 257 8.95 3.25 18.68
C CYS A 257 10.07 4.30 18.62
N TYR A 258 9.79 5.41 17.93
CA TYR A 258 10.65 6.58 17.88
C TYR A 258 9.90 7.79 18.44
N ASP A 259 10.45 8.43 19.45
CA ASP A 259 9.94 9.70 19.97
C ASP A 259 10.59 10.86 19.23
N GLY A 260 9.78 11.61 18.47
CA GLY A 260 10.23 12.77 17.71
C GLY A 260 10.69 13.96 18.57
N ASN A 261 10.24 14.04 19.82
CA ASN A 261 10.60 15.14 20.72
C ASN A 261 11.96 14.89 21.39
N SER A 262 12.18 13.69 21.91
CA SER A 262 13.45 13.33 22.57
C SER A 262 14.50 12.74 21.62
N GLY A 263 14.11 12.36 20.41
CA GLY A 263 14.98 11.67 19.44
C GLY A 263 15.33 10.23 19.86
N ARG A 264 14.64 9.65 20.84
CA ARG A 264 14.95 8.34 21.40
C ARG A 264 14.25 7.21 20.65
N PHE A 265 14.96 6.09 20.53
CA PHE A 265 14.42 4.84 20.00
C PHE A 265 14.14 3.86 21.14
N ARG A 266 13.04 3.13 21.03
CA ARG A 266 12.63 2.08 21.96
C ARG A 266 12.25 0.83 21.19
N ASP A 267 13.06 -0.22 21.32
CA ASP A 267 12.78 -1.54 20.74
C ASP A 267 11.56 -2.15 21.44
N LEU A 268 10.53 -2.51 20.69
CA LEU A 268 9.36 -3.20 21.22
C LEU A 268 9.64 -4.71 21.28
N LYS A 269 9.52 -5.30 22.46
CA LYS A 269 9.64 -6.74 22.69
C LYS A 269 8.26 -7.32 22.93
N LEU A 270 7.68 -7.94 21.91
CA LEU A 270 6.44 -8.68 22.02
C LEU A 270 6.76 -10.18 22.07
N GLN A 271 6.22 -10.87 23.08
CA GLN A 271 6.39 -12.31 23.21
C GLN A 271 5.64 -13.05 22.10
N GLY A 272 6.21 -14.15 21.61
CA GLY A 272 5.59 -14.99 20.59
C GLY A 272 5.67 -14.47 19.15
N LEU A 273 6.31 -13.32 18.90
CA LEU A 273 6.53 -12.87 17.52
C LEU A 273 7.41 -13.87 16.76
N PRO A 274 7.05 -14.21 15.51
CA PRO A 274 7.90 -15.03 14.66
C PRO A 274 9.19 -14.28 14.32
N LYS A 275 10.24 -15.03 13.93
CA LYS A 275 11.53 -14.46 13.51
C LYS A 275 11.40 -13.43 12.38
N TRP A 276 10.36 -13.59 11.56
CA TRP A 276 10.02 -12.72 10.47
C TRP A 276 8.52 -12.49 10.41
N PHE A 277 8.10 -11.25 10.19
CA PHE A 277 6.70 -10.87 10.10
C PHE A 277 6.52 -9.62 9.23
N GLN A 278 5.28 -9.42 8.78
CA GLN A 278 4.83 -8.14 8.26
C GLN A 278 3.75 -7.59 9.20
N ALA A 279 3.99 -6.42 9.76
CA ALA A 279 3.03 -5.73 10.59
C ALA A 279 2.11 -4.86 9.73
N ASN A 280 0.83 -4.85 10.12
CA ASN A 280 -0.22 -4.01 9.58
C ASN A 280 -0.95 -3.36 10.75
N VAL A 281 -1.27 -2.07 10.62
CA VAL A 281 -1.96 -1.31 11.66
C VAL A 281 -3.46 -1.43 11.41
N VAL A 282 -4.21 -1.80 12.45
CA VAL A 282 -5.67 -1.91 12.40
C VAL A 282 -6.23 -1.16 13.58
N VAL A 283 -7.19 -0.28 13.34
CA VAL A 283 -7.94 0.39 14.40
C VAL A 283 -8.87 -0.63 15.05
N GLY A 284 -8.85 -0.75 16.38
CA GLY A 284 -9.79 -1.61 17.10
C GLY A 284 -11.22 -1.15 16.89
N CYS A 285 -12.07 -1.96 16.26
CA CYS A 285 -13.47 -1.62 16.02
C CYS A 285 -14.32 -2.89 15.86
N LEU A 286 -15.54 -2.88 16.40
CA LEU A 286 -16.52 -3.96 16.23
C LEU A 286 -17.46 -3.73 15.04
N ASN A 287 -17.34 -2.59 14.35
CA ASN A 287 -18.19 -2.24 13.21
C ASN A 287 -17.99 -3.23 12.05
N TRP A 288 -19.08 -3.45 11.30
CA TRP A 288 -19.06 -4.21 10.06
C TRP A 288 -19.27 -3.29 8.85
N ILE A 289 -19.29 -3.87 7.66
CA ILE A 289 -19.41 -3.16 6.38
C ILE A 289 -20.64 -2.24 6.36
N ASP A 290 -21.77 -2.72 6.89
CA ASP A 290 -23.06 -2.01 6.86
C ASP A 290 -23.33 -1.20 8.15
N THR A 291 -22.37 -1.15 9.08
CA THR A 291 -22.53 -0.37 10.31
C THR A 291 -22.34 1.12 10.00
N PRO A 292 -23.29 1.99 10.37
CA PRO A 292 -23.13 3.43 10.20
C PRO A 292 -21.88 3.91 10.93
N ILE A 293 -21.00 4.60 10.20
CA ILE A 293 -19.83 5.24 10.79
C ILE A 293 -20.23 6.67 11.14
N LEU A 294 -20.38 6.92 12.43
CA LEU A 294 -20.65 8.22 13.05
C LEU A 294 -19.55 9.22 12.67
#